data_AF-A0A8K1CLG8-F1
#
_entry.id   AF-A0A8K1CLG8-F1
#
_cell.length_a   1.000
_cell.length_b   1.000
_cell.length_c   1.000
_cell.angle_alpha   90.00
_cell.angle_beta   90.00
_cell.angle_gamma   90.00
#
_symmetry.space_group_name_H-M   'P 1'
#
loop_
_entity.id
_entity.type
_entity.pdbx_description
1 polymer ?
#
loop_
_entity_poly.entity_id
_entity_poly.type
_entity_poly.pdbx_seq_one_letter_code
_entity_poly.pdbx_strand_id
1 'polypeptide(L)'
;MTSWRRVLLLLAIVLAIATTTPMVAAEEATVPAPVIKEVKAKANHILVDTEEEADEIFAQLEKADRILVDFAKAAKVRSKCQSGPKGGYLGWVSRSRLAPELGAAVFDNEPGHLYKVKSESGWHVVYTIQIGEEEAPDDSTYHTVMLWVNKAMPFFSPVLLIIIFLFGQSRTIKLNGGVGARASHILVDTEAEADVLLKQIKAASKPKEKLEELAKRKSKCPSKSKGGDLGLFSRGQMVPPFEKVAFEEEVGSVHKVQTQFGWHVVMVTDRIGDKKAKKDN
;
A
#
# COMPACT_ATOMS: atom_id res chain seq x y z
N MET A 1 26.72 -7.82 59.84
CA MET A 1 27.30 -8.34 58.58
C MET A 1 26.25 -9.17 57.83
N THR A 2 25.20 -8.55 57.31
CA THR A 2 23.97 -9.29 56.96
C THR A 2 23.07 -8.45 56.04
N SER A 3 23.20 -8.63 54.72
CA SER A 3 22.17 -8.28 53.71
C SER A 3 22.73 -8.57 52.31
N TRP A 4 23.86 -7.95 51.95
CA TRP A 4 24.43 -8.05 50.60
C TRP A 4 24.95 -9.43 50.22
N ARG A 5 25.51 -10.17 51.18
CA ARG A 5 25.91 -11.56 50.94
C ARG A 5 24.72 -12.49 50.67
N ARG A 6 23.52 -12.19 51.21
CA ARG A 6 22.30 -12.96 50.93
C ARG A 6 21.71 -12.62 49.57
N VAL A 7 21.78 -11.34 49.17
CA VAL A 7 21.36 -10.89 47.83
C VAL A 7 22.26 -11.48 46.75
N LEU A 8 23.59 -11.45 46.95
CA LEU A 8 24.54 -12.05 46.00
C LEU A 8 24.41 -13.58 45.93
N LEU A 9 24.12 -14.24 47.06
CA LEU A 9 23.88 -15.69 47.07
C LEU A 9 22.58 -16.05 46.34
N LEU A 10 21.50 -15.28 46.53
CA LEU A 10 20.24 -15.49 45.80
C LEU A 10 20.39 -15.20 44.31
N LEU A 11 21.15 -14.17 43.93
CA LEU A 11 21.43 -13.85 42.53
C LEU A 11 22.28 -14.96 41.87
N ALA A 12 23.27 -15.49 42.59
CA ALA A 12 24.09 -16.61 42.12
C ALA A 12 23.27 -17.91 41.99
N ILE A 13 22.32 -18.15 42.89
CA ILE A 13 21.41 -19.30 42.83
C ILE A 13 20.46 -19.17 41.62
N VAL A 14 19.88 -17.99 41.39
CA VAL A 14 19.02 -17.73 40.20
C VAL A 14 19.82 -17.88 38.90
N LEU A 15 21.06 -17.38 38.86
CA LEU A 15 21.94 -17.50 37.69
C LEU A 15 22.36 -18.96 37.45
N ALA A 16 22.57 -19.76 38.50
CA ALA A 16 22.91 -21.17 38.39
C ALA A 16 21.73 -22.05 37.94
N ILE A 17 20.50 -21.70 38.32
CA ILE A 17 19.29 -22.41 37.86
C ILE A 17 18.99 -22.10 36.39
N ALA A 18 19.31 -20.89 35.90
CA ALA A 18 19.11 -20.53 34.50
C ALA A 18 20.05 -21.25 33.51
N THR A 19 21.13 -21.88 33.99
CA THR A 19 22.13 -22.55 33.14
C THR A 19 21.98 -24.08 33.06
N THR A 20 21.04 -24.69 33.79
CA THR A 20 20.94 -26.17 33.86
C THR A 20 19.72 -26.77 33.18
N THR A 21 18.86 -25.97 32.56
CA THR A 21 17.98 -26.54 31.54
C THR A 21 18.83 -26.80 30.31
N PRO A 22 19.06 -28.07 29.89
CA PRO A 22 19.54 -28.28 28.55
C PRO A 22 18.53 -27.58 27.66
N MET A 23 19.00 -26.60 26.88
CA MET A 23 18.31 -26.23 25.66
C MET A 23 18.34 -27.50 24.81
N VAL A 24 17.38 -28.40 25.05
CA VAL A 24 16.89 -29.25 23.98
C VAL A 24 16.50 -28.23 22.94
N ALA A 25 17.38 -28.09 21.95
CA ALA A 25 17.03 -27.47 20.70
C ALA A 25 15.80 -28.25 20.25
N ALA A 26 14.62 -27.70 20.55
CA ALA A 26 13.47 -27.97 19.76
C ALA A 26 13.92 -27.52 18.38
N GLU A 27 14.35 -28.49 17.58
CA GLU A 27 14.27 -28.42 16.15
C GLU A 27 12.78 -28.20 15.90
N GLU A 28 12.38 -26.93 15.97
CA GLU A 28 11.10 -26.47 15.50
C GLU A 28 11.11 -26.83 14.04
N ALA A 29 10.54 -27.99 13.74
CA ALA A 29 10.06 -28.30 12.42
C ALA A 29 9.25 -27.06 12.00
N THR A 30 9.84 -26.25 11.14
CA THR A 30 9.17 -25.13 10.51
C THR A 30 8.08 -25.77 9.65
N VAL A 31 6.93 -26.05 10.26
CA VAL A 31 5.73 -26.41 9.53
C VAL A 31 5.47 -25.18 8.67
N PRO A 32 5.63 -25.27 7.34
CA PRO A 32 5.38 -24.11 6.49
C PRO A 32 3.96 -23.65 6.80
N ALA A 33 3.81 -22.35 7.10
CA ALA A 33 2.51 -21.76 7.32
C ALA A 33 1.59 -22.18 6.17
N PRO A 34 0.32 -22.55 6.42
CA PRO A 34 -0.57 -22.96 5.35
C PRO A 34 -0.65 -21.83 4.33
N VAL A 35 -0.15 -22.08 3.11
CA VAL A 35 -0.22 -21.14 2.00
C VAL A 35 -1.70 -21.02 1.64
N ILE A 36 -2.33 -19.92 2.06
CA ILE A 36 -3.71 -19.61 1.68
C ILE A 36 -3.66 -19.16 0.22
N LYS A 37 -3.96 -20.09 -0.68
CA LYS A 37 -4.10 -19.78 -2.11
C LYS A 37 -5.40 -18.99 -2.30
N GLU A 38 -5.28 -17.71 -2.62
CA GLU A 38 -6.45 -16.89 -2.92
C GLU A 38 -6.82 -17.09 -4.40
N VAL A 39 -8.07 -17.52 -4.63
CA VAL A 39 -8.60 -17.63 -6.00
C VAL A 39 -8.90 -16.21 -6.51
N LYS A 40 -8.24 -15.82 -7.59
CA LYS A 40 -8.44 -14.54 -8.28
C LYS A 40 -8.93 -14.76 -9.70
N ALA A 41 -9.74 -13.83 -10.19
CA ALA A 41 -10.26 -13.86 -11.53
C ALA A 41 -9.81 -12.61 -12.29
N LYS A 42 -9.47 -12.81 -13.56
CA LYS A 42 -9.23 -11.74 -14.53
C LYS A 42 -10.48 -11.57 -15.36
N ALA A 43 -11.17 -10.44 -15.22
CA ALA A 43 -12.44 -10.20 -15.88
C ALA A 43 -12.56 -8.79 -16.47
N ASN A 44 -13.43 -8.66 -17.47
CA ASN A 44 -13.90 -7.39 -17.97
C ASN A 44 -15.37 -7.21 -17.57
N HIS A 45 -15.76 -5.96 -17.34
CA HIS A 45 -17.06 -5.58 -16.83
C HIS A 45 -17.57 -4.32 -17.52
N ILE A 46 -18.86 -4.33 -17.85
CA ILE A 46 -19.63 -3.19 -18.33
C ILE A 46 -20.81 -2.99 -17.38
N LEU A 47 -21.02 -1.74 -16.95
CA LEU A 47 -22.19 -1.36 -16.16
C LEU A 47 -23.11 -0.47 -17.01
N VAL A 48 -24.37 -0.85 -17.07
CA VAL A 48 -25.47 -0.10 -17.72
C VAL A 48 -26.67 0.00 -16.76
N ASP A 49 -27.53 0.99 -16.96
CA ASP A 49 -28.65 1.23 -16.03
C ASP A 49 -29.86 0.34 -16.36
N THR A 50 -30.05 0.04 -17.65
CA THR A 50 -31.24 -0.66 -18.17
C THR A 50 -30.91 -2.09 -18.61
N GLU A 51 -31.90 -2.98 -18.51
CA GLU A 51 -31.75 -4.37 -18.96
C GLU A 51 -31.63 -4.46 -20.49
N GLU A 52 -32.38 -3.60 -21.19
CA GLU A 52 -32.39 -3.50 -22.65
C GLU A 52 -31.00 -3.19 -23.20
N GLU A 53 -30.29 -2.21 -22.62
CA GLU A 53 -28.90 -1.91 -23.00
C GLU A 53 -27.95 -3.09 -22.75
N ALA A 54 -28.18 -3.85 -21.67
CA ALA A 54 -27.36 -5.02 -21.34
C ALA A 54 -27.60 -6.14 -22.37
N ASP A 55 -28.84 -6.37 -22.77
CA ASP A 55 -29.22 -7.40 -23.74
C ASP A 55 -28.72 -7.07 -25.15
N GLU A 56 -28.74 -5.80 -25.56
CA GLU A 56 -28.13 -5.36 -26.81
C GLU A 56 -26.62 -5.65 -26.84
N ILE A 57 -25.91 -5.30 -25.76
CA ILE A 57 -24.47 -5.53 -25.64
C ILE A 57 -24.19 -7.03 -25.62
N PHE A 58 -25.00 -7.81 -24.91
CA PHE A 58 -24.86 -9.26 -24.86
C PHE A 58 -25.01 -9.89 -26.25
N ALA A 59 -26.07 -9.53 -26.98
CA ALA A 59 -26.32 -10.02 -28.33
C ALA A 59 -25.24 -9.57 -29.34
N GLN A 60 -24.67 -8.37 -29.15
CA GLN A 60 -23.55 -7.90 -29.96
C GLN A 60 -22.28 -8.70 -29.71
N LEU A 61 -21.98 -9.00 -28.44
CA LEU A 61 -20.77 -9.71 -28.05
C LEU A 61 -20.81 -11.21 -28.36
N GLU A 62 -21.99 -11.82 -28.31
CA GLU A 62 -22.18 -13.23 -28.68
C GLU A 62 -21.87 -13.48 -30.18
N LYS A 63 -22.14 -12.49 -31.03
CA LYS A 63 -21.86 -12.54 -32.48
C LYS A 63 -20.44 -12.12 -32.85
N ALA A 64 -19.62 -11.70 -31.88
CA ALA A 64 -18.32 -11.13 -32.15
C ALA A 64 -17.24 -12.22 -32.27
N ASP A 65 -16.52 -12.24 -33.40
CA ASP A 65 -15.34 -13.11 -33.60
C ASP A 65 -14.20 -12.80 -32.62
N ARG A 66 -14.11 -11.55 -32.14
CA ARG A 66 -13.09 -11.07 -31.20
C ARG A 66 -13.74 -10.39 -30.00
N ILE A 67 -14.37 -11.21 -29.16
CA ILE A 67 -15.10 -10.78 -27.96
C ILE A 67 -14.34 -9.70 -27.17
N LEU A 68 -13.06 -9.90 -26.84
CA LEU A 68 -12.27 -8.95 -26.04
C LEU A 68 -12.10 -7.57 -26.67
N VAL A 69 -11.94 -7.50 -27.99
CA VAL A 69 -11.72 -6.23 -28.70
C VAL A 69 -13.04 -5.44 -28.76
N ASP A 70 -14.14 -6.12 -29.07
CA ASP A 70 -15.44 -5.48 -29.18
C ASP A 70 -16.05 -5.16 -27.82
N PHE A 71 -15.75 -5.97 -26.79
CA PHE A 71 -16.04 -5.67 -25.40
C PHE A 71 -15.35 -4.37 -24.97
N ALA A 72 -14.06 -4.20 -25.27
CA ALA A 72 -13.34 -3.00 -24.92
C ALA A 72 -13.90 -1.74 -25.62
N LYS A 73 -14.40 -1.87 -26.86
CA LYS A 73 -15.08 -0.77 -27.56
C LYS A 73 -16.43 -0.46 -26.92
N ALA A 74 -17.27 -1.48 -26.68
CA ALA A 74 -18.57 -1.33 -26.04
C ALA A 74 -18.43 -0.68 -24.65
N ALA A 75 -17.45 -1.12 -23.87
CA ALA A 75 -17.18 -0.58 -22.55
C ALA A 75 -16.77 0.90 -22.56
N LYS A 76 -15.97 1.33 -23.54
CA LYS A 76 -15.56 2.75 -23.64
C LYS A 76 -16.71 3.69 -23.98
N VAL A 77 -17.73 3.19 -24.70
CA VAL A 77 -18.85 4.00 -25.19
C VAL A 77 -20.03 3.96 -24.21
N ARG A 78 -20.35 2.78 -23.67
CA ARG A 78 -21.59 2.54 -22.93
C ARG A 78 -21.39 2.32 -21.43
N SER A 79 -20.19 1.96 -20.96
CA SER A 79 -19.98 1.66 -19.54
C SER A 79 -19.99 2.93 -18.69
N LYS A 80 -20.83 2.93 -17.65
CA LYS A 80 -20.85 3.98 -16.60
C LYS A 80 -19.82 3.72 -15.49
N CYS A 81 -19.11 2.61 -15.52
CA CYS A 81 -18.10 2.27 -14.53
C CYS A 81 -16.78 3.04 -14.77
N GLN A 82 -16.02 3.29 -13.70
CA GLN A 82 -14.65 3.85 -13.77
C GLN A 82 -13.69 2.99 -14.63
N SER A 83 -14.00 1.71 -14.84
CA SER A 83 -13.27 0.80 -15.74
C SER A 83 -13.54 1.06 -17.23
N GLY A 84 -14.57 1.85 -17.60
CA GLY A 84 -14.98 2.14 -18.98
C GLY A 84 -13.85 2.63 -19.89
N PRO A 85 -13.06 3.66 -19.51
CA PRO A 85 -11.93 4.14 -20.31
C PRO A 85 -10.86 3.07 -20.59
N LYS A 86 -10.73 2.08 -19.70
CA LYS A 86 -9.80 0.93 -19.83
C LYS A 86 -10.43 -0.27 -20.54
N GLY A 87 -11.54 -0.06 -21.26
CA GLY A 87 -12.24 -1.14 -21.96
C GLY A 87 -12.94 -2.12 -21.00
N GLY A 88 -13.35 -1.64 -19.82
CA GLY A 88 -14.03 -2.45 -18.81
C GLY A 88 -13.12 -3.40 -18.05
N TYR A 89 -11.81 -3.34 -18.26
CA TYR A 89 -10.87 -4.28 -17.64
C TYR A 89 -10.76 -4.07 -16.12
N LEU A 90 -11.12 -5.08 -15.33
CA LEU A 90 -11.04 -5.06 -13.87
C LEU A 90 -9.67 -5.49 -13.33
N GLY A 91 -8.85 -6.16 -14.14
CA GLY A 91 -7.61 -6.76 -13.67
C GLY A 91 -7.84 -8.02 -12.84
N TRP A 92 -6.86 -8.36 -12.01
CA TRP A 92 -6.97 -9.46 -11.04
C TRP A 92 -7.79 -9.02 -9.84
N VAL A 93 -9.00 -9.57 -9.74
CA VAL A 93 -9.95 -9.30 -8.65
C VAL A 93 -10.17 -10.57 -7.83
N SER A 94 -10.36 -10.42 -6.52
CA SER A 94 -10.77 -11.49 -5.62
C SER A 94 -12.26 -11.39 -5.30
N ARG A 95 -12.86 -12.49 -4.84
CA ARG A 95 -14.32 -12.57 -4.58
C ARG A 95 -14.80 -11.49 -3.61
N SER A 96 -13.97 -11.11 -2.62
CA SER A 96 -14.30 -10.11 -1.61
C SER A 96 -14.35 -8.67 -2.13
N ARG A 97 -13.73 -8.37 -3.28
CA ARG A 97 -13.72 -7.02 -3.88
C ARG A 97 -14.87 -6.77 -4.84
N LEU A 98 -15.69 -7.78 -5.13
CA LEU A 98 -16.84 -7.68 -6.01
C LEU A 98 -18.14 -7.71 -5.19
N ALA A 99 -19.20 -7.12 -5.74
CA ALA A 99 -20.55 -7.33 -5.20
C ALA A 99 -20.88 -8.83 -5.17
N PRO A 100 -21.66 -9.33 -4.21
CA PRO A 100 -21.90 -10.77 -4.04
C PRO A 100 -22.41 -11.44 -5.32
N GLU A 101 -23.33 -10.78 -6.03
CA GLU A 101 -23.93 -11.29 -7.27
C GLU A 101 -22.91 -11.32 -8.40
N LEU A 102 -22.08 -10.28 -8.48
CA LEU A 102 -21.01 -10.17 -9.48
C LEU A 102 -19.89 -11.18 -9.21
N GLY A 103 -19.55 -11.39 -7.94
CA GLY A 103 -18.59 -12.39 -7.50
C GLY A 103 -19.07 -13.80 -7.83
N ALA A 104 -20.34 -14.12 -7.59
CA ALA A 104 -20.90 -15.40 -8.00
C ALA A 104 -20.78 -15.59 -9.52
N ALA A 105 -21.14 -14.58 -10.32
CA ALA A 105 -21.06 -14.73 -11.77
C ALA A 105 -19.64 -14.80 -12.34
N VAL A 106 -18.65 -14.19 -11.67
CA VAL A 106 -17.25 -14.24 -12.10
C VAL A 106 -16.58 -15.56 -11.69
N PHE A 107 -16.86 -16.06 -10.49
CA PHE A 107 -16.12 -17.17 -9.88
C PHE A 107 -16.83 -18.51 -9.92
N ASP A 108 -18.16 -18.54 -9.88
CA ASP A 108 -18.92 -19.80 -9.83
C ASP A 108 -19.23 -20.32 -11.25
N ASN A 109 -18.94 -19.53 -12.28
CA ASN A 109 -19.18 -19.84 -13.68
C ASN A 109 -17.89 -20.17 -14.45
N GLU A 110 -18.04 -20.79 -15.62
CA GLU A 110 -16.93 -21.15 -16.50
C GLU A 110 -16.26 -19.90 -17.14
N PRO A 111 -14.92 -19.80 -17.10
CA PRO A 111 -14.21 -18.73 -17.78
C PRO A 111 -14.36 -18.86 -19.30
N GLY A 112 -14.35 -17.72 -20.00
CA GLY A 112 -14.50 -17.65 -21.45
C GLY A 112 -15.94 -17.38 -21.93
N HIS A 113 -16.90 -17.28 -21.01
CA HIS A 113 -18.30 -17.00 -21.31
C HIS A 113 -18.75 -15.62 -20.82
N LEU A 114 -19.84 -15.14 -21.43
CA LEU A 114 -20.50 -13.89 -21.08
C LEU A 114 -21.62 -14.17 -20.08
N TYR A 115 -21.68 -13.36 -19.02
CA TYR A 115 -22.70 -13.44 -17.99
C TYR A 115 -23.33 -12.07 -17.77
N LYS A 116 -24.65 -12.05 -17.61
CA LYS A 116 -25.39 -10.86 -17.17
C LYS A 116 -25.87 -11.03 -15.74
N VAL A 117 -25.70 -9.98 -14.94
CA VAL A 117 -26.08 -9.95 -13.53
C VAL A 117 -26.72 -8.61 -13.21
N LYS A 118 -27.77 -8.65 -12.38
CA LYS A 118 -28.36 -7.44 -11.79
C LYS A 118 -27.78 -7.21 -10.40
N SER A 119 -27.34 -5.98 -10.14
CA SER A 119 -26.93 -5.51 -8.81
C SER A 119 -27.67 -4.21 -8.47
N GLU A 120 -27.42 -3.65 -7.29
CA GLU A 120 -28.00 -2.37 -6.85
C GLU A 120 -27.58 -1.20 -7.75
N SER A 121 -26.38 -1.27 -8.35
CA SER A 121 -25.85 -0.25 -9.25
C SER A 121 -26.37 -0.32 -10.68
N GLY A 122 -27.17 -1.33 -11.03
CA GLY A 122 -27.69 -1.55 -12.38
C GLY A 122 -27.39 -2.94 -12.92
N TRP A 123 -27.27 -3.04 -14.24
CA TRP A 123 -26.99 -4.28 -14.97
C TRP A 123 -25.52 -4.39 -15.33
N HIS A 124 -24.95 -5.54 -15.01
CA HIS A 124 -23.54 -5.86 -15.20
C HIS A 124 -23.41 -6.92 -16.27
N VAL A 125 -22.69 -6.61 -17.34
CA VAL A 125 -22.24 -7.59 -18.33
C VAL A 125 -20.79 -7.90 -18.03
N VAL A 126 -20.48 -9.17 -17.82
CA VAL A 126 -19.17 -9.64 -17.39
C VAL A 126 -18.64 -10.67 -18.38
N TYR A 127 -17.36 -10.55 -18.67
CA TYR A 127 -16.59 -11.55 -19.38
C TYR A 127 -15.41 -11.98 -18.51
N THR A 128 -15.43 -13.22 -18.03
CA THR A 128 -14.31 -13.79 -17.28
C THR A 128 -13.29 -14.34 -18.27
N ILE A 129 -12.07 -13.83 -18.24
CA ILE A 129 -10.98 -14.29 -19.12
C ILE A 129 -10.38 -15.57 -18.57
N GLN A 130 -10.02 -15.53 -17.29
CA GLN A 130 -9.32 -16.62 -16.62
C GLN A 130 -9.55 -16.52 -15.12
N ILE A 131 -9.68 -17.68 -14.47
CA ILE A 131 -9.62 -17.81 -13.03
C ILE A 131 -8.30 -18.51 -12.71
N GLY A 132 -7.56 -18.01 -11.74
CA GLY A 132 -6.26 -18.53 -11.34
C GLY A 132 -6.06 -18.44 -9.84
N GLU A 133 -5.20 -19.30 -9.32
CA GLU A 133 -4.71 -19.20 -7.95
C GLU A 133 -3.46 -18.33 -7.97
N GLU A 134 -3.49 -17.20 -7.29
CA GLU A 134 -2.29 -16.40 -7.03
C GLU A 134 -1.95 -16.59 -5.55
N GLU A 135 -0.68 -16.89 -5.26
CA GLU A 135 -0.21 -16.90 -3.88
C GLU A 135 -0.40 -15.48 -3.34
N ALA A 136 -1.31 -15.34 -2.36
CA ALA A 136 -1.52 -14.06 -1.72
C ALA A 136 -0.17 -13.62 -1.13
N PRO A 137 0.29 -12.37 -1.38
CA PRO A 137 1.43 -11.86 -0.64
C PRO A 137 1.07 -11.91 0.85
N ASP A 138 1.90 -12.56 1.67
CA ASP A 138 1.72 -12.69 3.12
C ASP A 138 1.35 -11.34 3.76
N ASP A 139 0.07 -11.12 4.03
CA ASP A 139 -0.42 -10.05 4.91
C ASP A 139 -0.94 -10.61 6.25
N SER A 140 -0.81 -11.92 6.44
CA SER A 140 -1.33 -12.69 7.59
C SER A 140 -0.51 -12.51 8.86
N THR A 141 0.64 -11.83 8.77
CA THR A 141 1.62 -11.68 9.86
C THR A 141 1.05 -10.99 11.10
N TYR A 142 -0.13 -10.35 11.03
CA TYR A 142 -0.75 -9.67 12.17
C TYR A 142 -1.96 -10.40 12.77
N HIS A 143 -2.82 -11.05 11.96
CA HIS A 143 -4.09 -11.58 12.46
C HIS A 143 -3.93 -12.91 13.21
N THR A 144 -3.05 -13.79 12.72
CA THR A 144 -2.80 -15.11 13.33
C THR A 144 -1.94 -14.99 14.58
N VAL A 145 -0.98 -14.05 14.56
CA VAL A 145 -0.12 -13.72 15.72
C VAL A 145 -0.96 -13.13 16.85
N MET A 146 -1.90 -12.23 16.56
CA MET A 146 -2.76 -11.62 17.59
C MET A 146 -3.72 -12.62 18.25
N LEU A 147 -4.28 -13.57 17.49
CA LEU A 147 -5.17 -14.61 18.04
C LEU A 147 -4.41 -15.61 18.92
N TRP A 148 -3.15 -15.91 18.59
CA TRP A 148 -2.30 -16.76 19.42
C TRP A 148 -1.82 -16.06 20.70
N VAL A 149 -1.42 -14.78 20.60
CA VAL A 149 -1.01 -13.96 21.76
C VAL A 149 -2.15 -13.84 22.79
N ASN A 150 -3.39 -13.63 22.33
CA ASN A 150 -4.55 -13.52 23.21
C ASN A 150 -4.98 -14.86 23.84
N LYS A 151 -4.59 -15.99 23.23
CA LYS A 151 -4.91 -17.35 23.72
C LYS A 151 -3.80 -17.96 24.59
N ALA A 152 -2.54 -17.56 24.37
CA ALA A 152 -1.37 -18.10 25.08
C ALA A 152 -0.92 -17.27 26.30
N MET A 153 -1.48 -16.07 26.52
CA MET A 153 -1.14 -15.24 27.70
C MET A 153 -2.39 -14.66 28.39
N PRO A 154 -3.09 -15.44 29.23
CA PRO A 154 -4.17 -14.89 30.06
C PRO A 154 -3.65 -14.10 31.29
N PHE A 155 -2.34 -13.86 31.43
CA PHE A 155 -1.72 -13.28 32.63
C PHE A 155 -0.97 -11.95 32.41
N PHE A 156 -1.06 -11.31 31.24
CA PHE A 156 -0.60 -9.93 31.11
C PHE A 156 -1.63 -8.94 31.69
N SER A 157 -1.74 -9.05 33.02
CA SER A 157 -2.31 -8.10 33.95
C SER A 157 -1.87 -6.66 33.63
N PRO A 158 -2.69 -5.63 33.93
CA PRO A 158 -2.46 -4.21 33.64
C PRO A 158 -1.08 -3.64 34.01
N VAL A 159 -0.29 -4.36 34.81
CA VAL A 159 1.10 -4.04 35.15
C VAL A 159 2.03 -4.00 33.93
N LEU A 160 1.88 -4.88 32.92
CA LEU A 160 2.74 -4.81 31.72
C LEU A 160 2.37 -3.63 30.81
N LEU A 161 1.09 -3.28 30.68
CA LEU A 161 0.67 -2.07 29.98
C LEU A 161 1.22 -0.81 30.66
N ILE A 162 1.30 -0.79 31.99
CA ILE A 162 1.92 0.31 32.76
C ILE A 162 3.43 0.37 32.51
N ILE A 163 4.13 -0.76 32.38
CA ILE A 163 5.57 -0.79 32.06
C ILE A 163 5.80 -0.37 30.60
N ILE A 164 4.95 -0.79 29.66
CA ILE A 164 4.99 -0.33 28.27
C ILE A 164 4.62 1.16 28.17
N PHE A 165 3.76 1.70 29.04
CA PHE A 165 3.44 3.13 29.08
C PHE A 165 4.54 3.97 29.74
N LEU A 166 5.24 3.41 30.75
CA LEU A 166 6.37 4.06 31.44
C LEU A 166 7.70 3.94 30.67
N PHE A 167 7.86 2.93 29.80
CA PHE A 167 9.01 2.78 28.89
C PHE A 167 8.67 3.11 27.41
N GLY A 168 7.41 3.39 27.09
CA GLY A 168 6.87 3.60 25.73
C GLY A 168 7.03 4.99 25.17
N GLN A 169 8.10 5.69 25.50
CA GLN A 169 8.47 6.95 24.83
C GLN A 169 9.66 6.82 23.90
N SER A 170 10.33 5.66 23.78
CA SER A 170 11.50 5.57 22.89
C SER A 170 11.80 4.17 22.40
N ARG A 171 11.14 3.75 21.31
CA ARG A 171 11.73 2.86 20.30
C ARG A 171 10.84 2.79 19.06
N THR A 172 11.19 3.62 18.07
CA THR A 172 10.67 3.53 16.70
C THR A 172 11.12 2.19 16.10
N ILE A 173 10.17 1.31 15.76
CA ILE A 173 10.44 0.07 15.03
C ILE A 173 10.71 0.43 13.56
N LYS A 174 11.93 0.15 13.08
CA LYS A 174 12.28 0.23 11.65
C LYS A 174 11.87 -1.07 10.97
N LEU A 175 10.98 -0.97 9.97
CA LEU A 175 10.61 -2.08 9.08
C LEU A 175 11.64 -2.21 7.94
N ASN A 176 12.21 -3.41 7.75
CA ASN A 176 12.94 -3.82 6.54
C ASN A 176 11.91 -4.44 5.56
N GLY A 177 11.94 -4.30 4.23
CA GLY A 177 12.88 -3.63 3.34
C GLY A 177 12.33 -3.58 1.90
N GLY A 178 11.59 -2.51 1.60
CA GLY A 178 11.35 -2.04 0.23
C GLY A 178 12.01 -0.67 0.06
N VAL A 179 12.60 -0.40 -1.11
CA VAL A 179 13.22 0.91 -1.40
C VAL A 179 12.10 1.92 -1.66
N GLY A 180 11.88 2.83 -0.71
CA GLY A 180 10.83 3.84 -0.75
C GLY A 180 11.36 5.22 -0.40
N ALA A 181 10.79 6.26 -1.02
CA ALA A 181 11.09 7.65 -0.71
C ALA A 181 9.81 8.34 -0.21
N ARG A 182 9.96 9.22 0.77
CA ARG A 182 8.91 10.14 1.21
C ARG A 182 9.30 11.55 0.78
N ALA A 183 8.41 12.23 0.08
CA ALA A 183 8.66 13.59 -0.39
C ALA A 183 7.43 14.48 -0.25
N SER A 184 7.70 15.77 -0.02
CA SER A 184 6.69 16.82 -0.05
C SER A 184 6.93 17.72 -1.26
N HIS A 185 5.86 18.23 -1.87
CA HIS A 185 5.98 19.10 -3.03
C HIS A 185 5.03 20.32 -3.02
N ILE A 186 5.36 21.31 -3.84
CA ILE A 186 4.50 22.45 -4.18
C ILE A 186 4.39 22.50 -5.70
N LEU A 187 3.17 22.48 -6.23
CA LEU A 187 2.93 22.61 -7.67
C LEU A 187 2.49 24.04 -8.01
N VAL A 188 3.20 24.67 -8.95
CA VAL A 188 2.94 26.02 -9.50
C VAL A 188 3.04 26.00 -11.03
N ASP A 189 2.43 26.98 -11.71
CA ASP A 189 2.42 27.01 -13.18
C ASP A 189 3.72 27.56 -13.77
N THR A 190 4.34 28.54 -13.10
CA THR A 190 5.46 29.31 -13.64
C THR A 190 6.76 28.99 -12.95
N GLU A 191 7.86 28.99 -13.71
CA GLU A 191 9.21 28.77 -13.16
C GLU A 191 9.59 29.88 -12.17
N ALA A 192 9.22 31.12 -12.47
CA ALA A 192 9.50 32.28 -11.62
C ALA A 192 8.91 32.11 -10.21
N GLU A 193 7.67 31.58 -10.10
CA GLU A 193 7.07 31.28 -8.80
C GLU A 193 7.82 30.16 -8.08
N ALA A 194 8.22 29.10 -8.79
CA ALA A 194 8.99 28.01 -8.21
C ALA A 194 10.34 28.49 -7.67
N ASP A 195 11.03 29.39 -8.37
CA ASP A 195 12.31 29.97 -7.95
C ASP A 195 12.17 30.84 -6.70
N VAL A 196 11.11 31.62 -6.60
CA VAL A 196 10.81 32.41 -5.40
C VAL A 196 10.56 31.49 -4.20
N LEU A 197 9.75 30.45 -4.38
CA LEU A 197 9.47 29.46 -3.32
C LEU A 197 10.72 28.71 -2.90
N LEU A 198 11.56 28.30 -3.86
CA LEU A 198 12.82 27.62 -3.60
C LEU A 198 13.75 28.47 -2.71
N LYS A 199 13.89 29.77 -3.02
CA LYS A 199 14.67 30.71 -2.21
C LYS A 199 14.09 30.87 -0.80
N GLN A 200 12.78 31.00 -0.68
CA GLN A 200 12.10 31.13 0.62
C GLN A 200 12.28 29.89 1.50
N ILE A 201 12.22 28.70 0.92
CA ILE A 201 12.37 27.44 1.66
C ILE A 201 13.83 27.23 2.06
N LYS A 202 14.79 27.52 1.17
CA LYS A 202 16.22 27.39 1.46
C LYS A 202 16.71 28.41 2.51
N ALA A 203 16.12 29.60 2.55
CA ALA A 203 16.46 30.63 3.54
C ALA A 203 15.81 30.40 4.92
N ALA A 204 14.82 29.51 5.03
CA ALA A 204 14.12 29.26 6.28
C ALA A 204 14.97 28.37 7.22
N SER A 205 14.97 28.69 8.51
CA SER A 205 15.62 27.85 9.54
C SER A 205 15.01 26.45 9.63
N LYS A 206 13.75 26.30 9.21
CA LYS A 206 13.03 25.03 9.14
C LYS A 206 12.39 24.86 7.76
N PRO A 207 13.12 24.32 6.77
CA PRO A 207 12.66 24.18 5.38
C PRO A 207 11.35 23.40 5.27
N LYS A 208 11.21 22.32 6.07
CA LYS A 208 10.03 21.47 6.08
C LYS A 208 8.75 22.22 6.48
N GLU A 209 8.76 22.88 7.63
CA GLU A 209 7.59 23.63 8.13
C GLU A 209 7.21 24.75 7.15
N LYS A 210 8.21 25.41 6.55
CA LYS A 210 7.95 26.48 5.58
C LYS A 210 7.35 25.96 4.28
N LEU A 211 7.83 24.81 3.80
CA LEU A 211 7.26 24.13 2.63
C LEU A 211 5.81 23.73 2.89
N GLU A 212 5.49 23.15 4.04
CA GLU A 212 4.13 22.77 4.40
C GLU A 212 3.16 23.96 4.43
N GLU A 213 3.61 25.10 4.98
CA GLU A 213 2.85 26.35 4.99
C GLU A 213 2.60 26.87 3.56
N LEU A 214 3.64 26.94 2.75
CA LEU A 214 3.57 27.43 1.37
C LEU A 214 2.75 26.49 0.48
N ALA A 215 2.84 25.18 0.70
CA ALA A 215 2.06 24.17 0.00
C ALA A 215 0.56 24.36 0.25
N LYS A 216 0.14 24.56 1.52
CA LYS A 216 -1.26 24.81 1.87
C LYS A 216 -1.82 26.06 1.19
N ARG A 217 -1.00 27.11 1.07
CA ARG A 217 -1.42 28.42 0.54
C ARG A 217 -1.37 28.52 -0.99
N LYS A 218 -0.33 27.96 -1.62
CA LYS A 218 0.01 28.23 -3.03
C LYS A 218 0.01 26.99 -3.94
N SER A 219 0.03 25.77 -3.39
CA SER A 219 0.06 24.57 -4.22
C SER A 219 -1.28 24.35 -4.93
N LYS A 220 -1.21 24.03 -6.22
CA LYS A 220 -2.38 23.61 -7.01
C LYS A 220 -2.73 22.13 -6.88
N CYS A 221 -1.83 21.33 -6.30
CA CYS A 221 -2.04 19.90 -6.12
C CYS A 221 -3.03 19.62 -4.96
N PRO A 222 -3.90 18.60 -5.04
CA PRO A 222 -4.75 18.19 -3.91
C PRO A 222 -3.97 17.81 -2.64
N SER A 223 -2.66 17.50 -2.76
CA SER A 223 -1.76 17.28 -1.62
C SER A 223 -1.60 18.50 -0.71
N LYS A 224 -2.05 19.70 -1.13
CA LYS A 224 -2.05 20.92 -0.32
C LYS A 224 -2.71 20.76 1.05
N SER A 225 -3.75 19.91 1.17
CA SER A 225 -4.43 19.63 2.45
C SER A 225 -3.50 19.01 3.49
N LYS A 226 -2.52 18.21 3.03
CA LYS A 226 -1.49 17.57 3.86
C LYS A 226 -0.17 18.34 3.87
N GLY A 227 -0.18 19.64 3.55
CA GLY A 227 1.07 20.41 3.46
C GLY A 227 1.99 19.98 2.31
N GLY A 228 1.42 19.40 1.25
CA GLY A 228 2.18 18.95 0.09
C GLY A 228 2.84 17.57 0.27
N ASP A 229 2.64 16.89 1.40
CA ASP A 229 3.17 15.55 1.64
C ASP A 229 2.47 14.50 0.76
N LEU A 230 3.27 13.76 -0.02
CA LEU A 230 2.79 12.67 -0.88
C LEU A 230 2.79 11.31 -0.18
N GLY A 231 3.35 11.23 1.03
CA GLY A 231 3.54 9.95 1.73
C GLY A 231 4.72 9.16 1.16
N LEU A 232 4.81 7.90 1.59
CA LEU A 232 5.84 6.97 1.14
C LEU A 232 5.45 6.38 -0.22
N PHE A 233 6.34 6.49 -1.21
CA PHE A 233 6.15 5.90 -2.52
C PHE A 233 7.40 5.11 -2.96
N SER A 234 7.17 4.11 -3.81
CA SER A 234 8.20 3.26 -4.41
C SER A 234 8.55 3.74 -5.82
N ARG A 235 9.67 3.25 -6.38
CA ARG A 235 10.03 3.49 -7.79
C ARG A 235 8.92 2.99 -8.73
N GLY A 236 8.68 3.71 -9.82
CA GLY A 236 7.64 3.48 -10.81
C GLY A 236 6.27 4.10 -10.48
N GLN A 237 6.08 4.68 -9.28
CA GLN A 237 4.80 5.28 -8.89
C GLN A 237 4.68 6.77 -9.24
N MET A 238 5.79 7.46 -9.48
CA MET A 238 5.84 8.89 -9.76
C MET A 238 6.37 9.16 -11.17
N VAL A 239 6.16 10.38 -11.68
CA VAL A 239 6.71 10.77 -12.99
C VAL A 239 8.24 10.72 -12.98
N PRO A 240 8.90 10.26 -14.07
CA PRO A 240 10.34 10.05 -14.11
C PRO A 240 11.21 11.22 -13.60
N PRO A 241 10.95 12.50 -13.96
CA PRO A 241 11.78 13.61 -13.46
C PRO A 241 11.61 13.86 -11.96
N PHE A 242 10.42 13.59 -11.40
CA PHE A 242 10.16 13.71 -9.97
C PHE A 242 10.80 12.56 -9.19
N GLU A 243 10.66 11.34 -9.69
CA GLU A 243 11.26 10.15 -9.10
C GLU A 243 12.77 10.28 -9.02
N LYS A 244 13.40 10.76 -10.10
CA LYS A 244 14.84 10.97 -10.15
C LYS A 244 15.30 11.84 -8.98
N VAL A 245 14.65 12.98 -8.76
CA VAL A 245 14.96 13.86 -7.62
C VAL A 245 14.69 13.18 -6.28
N ALA A 246 13.57 12.45 -6.15
CA ALA A 246 13.21 11.79 -4.89
C ALA A 246 14.20 10.70 -4.46
N PHE A 247 14.79 9.96 -5.41
CA PHE A 247 15.70 8.84 -5.15
C PHE A 247 17.19 9.16 -5.40
N GLU A 248 17.54 10.20 -6.13
CA GLU A 248 18.94 10.57 -6.38
C GLU A 248 19.45 11.70 -5.49
N GLU A 249 18.62 12.67 -5.12
CA GLU A 249 19.06 13.81 -4.31
C GLU A 249 19.20 13.46 -2.82
N GLU A 250 19.82 14.36 -2.04
CA GLU A 250 20.01 14.17 -0.60
C GLU A 250 18.72 14.36 0.19
N VAL A 251 18.51 13.57 1.25
CA VAL A 251 17.37 13.75 2.16
C VAL A 251 17.48 15.13 2.83
N GLY A 252 16.41 15.91 2.77
CA GLY A 252 16.35 17.29 3.27
C GLY A 252 16.69 18.37 2.24
N SER A 253 17.20 17.99 1.06
CA SER A 253 17.46 18.94 -0.03
C SER A 253 16.16 19.33 -0.75
N VAL A 254 16.14 20.55 -1.30
CA VAL A 254 14.98 21.12 -2.00
C VAL A 254 15.38 21.44 -3.44
N HIS A 255 14.64 20.87 -4.38
CA HIS A 255 14.91 20.96 -5.82
C HIS A 255 13.65 21.36 -6.58
N LYS A 256 13.84 22.04 -7.72
CA LYS A 256 12.74 22.31 -8.66
C LYS A 256 12.75 21.26 -9.77
N VAL A 257 11.56 20.83 -10.17
CA VAL A 257 11.35 19.79 -11.18
C VAL A 257 10.25 20.25 -12.12
N GLN A 258 10.52 20.21 -13.42
CA GLN A 258 9.50 20.46 -14.44
C GLN A 258 8.82 19.14 -14.81
N THR A 259 7.49 19.14 -14.86
CA THR A 259 6.69 18.02 -15.35
C THR A 259 5.60 18.51 -16.29
N GLN A 260 4.84 17.58 -16.87
CA GLN A 260 3.66 17.91 -17.68
C GLN A 260 2.57 18.67 -16.91
N PHE A 261 2.59 18.64 -15.57
CA PHE A 261 1.62 19.34 -14.72
C PHE A 261 2.06 20.76 -14.34
N GLY A 262 3.29 21.16 -14.70
CA GLY A 262 3.89 22.44 -14.35
C GLY A 262 5.20 22.27 -13.57
N TRP A 263 5.48 23.23 -12.69
CA TRP A 263 6.71 23.28 -11.90
C TRP A 263 6.46 22.79 -10.48
N HIS A 264 7.30 21.86 -10.04
CA HIS A 264 7.24 21.25 -8.72
C HIS A 264 8.46 21.65 -7.91
N VAL A 265 8.26 22.25 -6.74
CA VAL A 265 9.32 22.39 -5.74
C VAL A 265 9.22 21.19 -4.80
N VAL A 266 10.22 20.31 -4.83
CA VAL A 266 10.22 19.00 -4.17
C VAL A 266 11.26 18.99 -3.05
N MET A 267 10.88 18.42 -1.91
CA MET A 267 11.79 18.16 -0.80
C MET A 267 11.65 16.70 -0.36
N VAL A 268 12.77 15.98 -0.32
CA VAL A 268 12.80 14.60 0.17
C VAL A 268 12.85 14.65 1.69
N THR A 269 11.86 14.07 2.35
CA THR A 269 11.75 14.08 3.83
C THR A 269 12.39 12.85 4.46
N ASP A 270 12.27 11.69 3.81
CA ASP A 270 12.82 10.44 4.31
C ASP A 270 13.06 9.46 3.16
N ARG A 271 13.97 8.52 3.36
CA ARG A 271 14.22 7.43 2.42
C ARG A 271 14.48 6.12 3.16
N ILE A 272 13.74 5.10 2.78
CA ILE A 272 13.79 3.76 3.35
C ILE A 272 14.44 2.85 2.31
N GLY A 273 15.44 2.06 2.71
CA GLY A 273 16.04 1.02 1.87
C GLY A 273 17.23 1.42 0.98
N ASP A 274 17.61 2.69 0.91
CA ASP A 274 18.80 3.11 0.16
C ASP A 274 20.05 3.03 1.04
N LYS A 275 20.80 1.93 0.94
CA LYS A 275 22.23 1.98 1.23
C LYS A 275 22.92 2.72 0.09
N LYS A 276 22.81 4.05 0.04
CA LYS A 276 23.85 4.82 -0.66
C LYS A 276 25.13 4.63 0.14
N ALA A 277 26.01 3.79 -0.39
CA ALA A 277 27.39 3.69 0.06
C ALA A 277 27.93 5.10 0.21
N LYS A 278 28.36 5.42 1.42
CA LYS A 278 29.18 6.58 1.74
C LYS A 278 30.33 6.58 0.74
N LYS A 279 30.32 7.47 -0.25
CA LYS A 279 31.48 7.68 -1.11
C LYS A 279 32.39 8.59 -0.30
N ASP A 280 33.17 7.98 0.58
CA ASP A 280 34.27 8.63 1.24
C ASP A 280 35.24 9.12 0.13
N ASN A 281 35.44 10.43 0.07
CA ASN A 281 36.52 11.07 -0.69
C ASN A 281 37.19 12.10 0.21
#